data_AF-A0A259CSD6-F1
#
_entry.id   AF-A0A259CSD6-F1
#
_cell.length_a   1.000
_cell.length_b   1.000
_cell.length_c   1.000
_cell.angle_alpha   90.00
_cell.angle_beta   90.00
_cell.angle_gamma   90.00
#
_symmetry.space_group_name_H-M   'P 1'
#
loop_
_entity.id
_entity.type
_entity.pdbx_description
1 polymer ?
#
loop_
_entity_poly.entity_id
_entity_poly.type
_entity_poly.pdbx_seq_one_letter_code
_entity_poly.pdbx_strand_id
1 'polypeptide(L)'
;MRHRPEPETPPPARGLPKKPPRLPPKTESSALVPACRGVLPGEEFGHEADGNHYFHLDPLWSDSAIDFIGIDNYMPLSDWRDGTDHLDAHWGSIYNIDYLKANVAGGEGYDWYYESPATAETQLRRPIQDLGYGEDWVYRYKDLAGWWGHTHHDRIGGTRVATASGWVPGMKPIRFTEYGCPALDKASNEPNRFIDPKSSESGLPRGSSGRRDDLIQVQYLRATHEFWSDTANNPAATLYAGRMIDLARCHVWAWDARPFPEFPGNAELWGDDAN
;
A
#
# COMPACT_ATOMS: atom_id res chain seq x y z
N MET A 1 89.37 -16.62 -12.54
CA MET A 1 88.49 -16.69 -11.36
C MET A 1 87.94 -15.31 -11.06
N ARG A 2 86.73 -14.98 -11.49
CA ARG A 2 85.96 -13.84 -10.98
C ARG A 2 84.49 -14.26 -10.93
N HIS A 3 83.91 -14.07 -9.76
CA HIS A 3 82.66 -14.60 -9.25
C HIS A 3 81.42 -14.12 -10.03
N ARG A 4 80.44 -15.02 -10.21
CA ARG A 4 79.05 -14.66 -10.53
C ARG A 4 78.43 -13.90 -9.34
N PRO A 5 77.66 -12.83 -9.55
CA PRO A 5 76.79 -12.26 -8.53
C PRO A 5 75.49 -13.08 -8.41
N GLU A 6 75.02 -13.27 -7.18
CA GLU A 6 73.73 -13.86 -6.82
C GLU A 6 72.55 -12.92 -7.17
N PRO A 7 71.33 -13.45 -7.37
CA PRO A 7 70.17 -12.65 -7.76
C PRO A 7 69.58 -11.88 -6.57
N GLU A 8 69.37 -10.57 -6.73
CA GLU A 8 68.68 -9.72 -5.76
C GLU A 8 67.17 -10.01 -5.73
N THR A 9 66.66 -10.31 -4.54
CA THR A 9 65.23 -10.42 -4.20
C THR A 9 64.53 -9.07 -4.33
N PRO A 10 63.37 -8.97 -4.99
CA PRO A 10 62.62 -7.72 -5.08
C PRO A 10 62.00 -7.33 -3.71
N PRO A 11 61.88 -6.03 -3.41
CA PRO A 11 61.29 -5.57 -2.16
C PRO A 11 59.78 -5.87 -2.09
N PRO A 12 59.19 -6.04 -0.89
CA PRO A 12 57.78 -6.35 -0.74
C PRO A 12 56.89 -5.19 -1.22
N ALA A 13 55.78 -5.54 -1.85
CA ALA A 13 54.78 -4.61 -2.37
C ALA A 13 54.25 -3.68 -1.26
N ARG A 14 54.19 -2.37 -1.54
CA ARG A 14 53.51 -1.38 -0.70
C ARG A 14 52.04 -1.76 -0.55
N GLY A 15 51.60 -1.98 0.68
CA GLY A 15 50.20 -2.22 1.01
C GLY A 15 49.31 -1.05 0.57
N LEU A 16 48.14 -1.38 0.05
CA LEU A 16 47.06 -0.43 -0.27
C LEU A 16 46.70 0.42 0.96
N PRO A 17 46.37 1.72 0.81
CA PRO A 17 45.94 2.53 1.94
C PRO A 17 44.67 1.94 2.57
N LYS A 18 44.67 1.84 3.90
CA LYS A 18 43.53 1.40 4.72
C LYS A 18 42.31 2.26 4.39
N LYS A 19 41.13 1.64 4.28
CA LYS A 19 39.83 2.33 4.15
C LYS A 19 39.75 3.50 5.15
N PRO A 20 39.26 4.69 4.73
CA PRO A 20 39.07 5.79 5.66
C PRO A 20 38.12 5.36 6.80
N PRO A 21 38.30 5.90 8.01
CA PRO A 21 37.48 5.55 9.16
C PRO A 21 36.00 5.82 8.86
N ARG A 22 35.12 4.90 9.29
CA ARG A 22 33.67 5.11 9.22
C ARG A 22 33.34 6.42 9.93
N LEU A 23 32.58 7.27 9.26
CA LEU A 23 31.97 8.44 9.89
C LEU A 23 31.22 7.98 11.16
N PRO A 24 31.36 8.70 12.28
CA PRO A 24 30.59 8.38 13.48
C PRO A 24 29.08 8.42 13.14
N PRO A 25 28.26 7.58 13.80
CA PRO A 25 26.81 7.65 13.62
C PRO A 25 26.37 9.09 13.90
N LYS A 26 25.55 9.64 13.00
CA LYS A 26 24.99 10.99 13.15
C LYS A 26 24.28 11.05 14.50
N THR A 27 24.89 11.79 15.42
CA THR A 27 24.28 12.24 16.66
C THR A 27 23.01 13.01 16.32
N GLU A 28 21.97 12.73 17.09
CA GLU A 28 20.67 13.37 17.11
C GLU A 28 20.79 14.90 17.02
N SER A 29 20.15 15.48 16.01
CA SER A 29 19.72 16.87 15.99
C SER A 29 18.73 17.06 14.85
N SER A 30 17.44 17.11 15.18
CA SER A 30 16.54 18.20 14.79
C SER A 30 15.11 17.77 15.13
N ALA A 31 14.59 18.37 16.18
CA ALA A 31 13.17 18.36 16.50
C ALA A 31 12.43 19.20 15.45
N LEU A 32 11.95 18.55 14.39
CA LEU A 32 11.04 19.10 13.40
C LEU A 32 9.97 18.03 13.11
N VAL A 33 8.79 18.26 13.68
CA VAL A 33 7.46 17.64 13.48
C VAL A 33 7.44 16.13 13.19
N PRO A 34 6.91 15.28 14.10
CA PRO A 34 6.77 13.84 13.92
C PRO A 34 5.57 13.49 13.02
N ALA A 35 5.45 14.13 11.86
CA ALA A 35 4.40 13.83 10.90
C ALA A 35 4.81 12.58 10.11
N CYS A 36 4.21 11.44 10.50
CA CYS A 36 4.10 10.21 9.72
C CYS A 36 5.43 9.68 9.14
N ARG A 37 6.34 9.16 9.97
CA ARG A 37 7.33 8.19 9.47
C ARG A 37 6.66 6.83 9.33
N GLY A 38 6.48 6.36 8.09
CA GLY A 38 6.25 4.94 7.81
C GLY A 38 4.89 4.53 7.26
N VAL A 39 4.05 5.47 6.81
CA VAL A 39 2.88 5.12 5.97
C VAL A 39 3.29 5.44 4.54
N LEU A 40 3.79 4.45 3.81
CA LEU A 40 3.92 4.61 2.36
C LEU A 40 2.50 4.80 1.82
N PRO A 41 2.16 5.96 1.24
CA PRO A 41 1.01 6.00 0.38
C PRO A 41 1.25 4.95 -0.72
N GLY A 42 0.20 4.33 -1.25
CA GLY A 42 0.38 3.62 -2.53
C GLY A 42 1.11 4.55 -3.49
N GLU A 43 2.10 4.04 -4.23
CA GLU A 43 2.92 4.83 -5.16
C GLU A 43 2.03 5.70 -6.09
N GLU A 44 0.80 5.27 -6.33
CA GLU A 44 -0.24 5.94 -7.11
C GLU A 44 -0.62 7.34 -6.58
N PHE A 45 -0.50 7.59 -5.27
CA PHE A 45 -1.06 8.74 -4.56
C PHE A 45 -0.02 9.76 -4.10
N GLY A 46 1.20 9.30 -3.87
CA GLY A 46 2.29 10.11 -3.35
C GLY A 46 3.46 9.24 -2.97
N HIS A 47 4.67 9.78 -3.08
CA HIS A 47 5.89 9.05 -2.79
C HIS A 47 6.68 9.74 -1.69
N GLU A 48 6.99 9.00 -0.63
CA GLU A 48 7.83 9.48 0.46
C GLU A 48 9.30 9.15 0.20
N ALA A 49 10.12 10.18 -0.02
CA ALA A 49 11.57 10.03 -0.21
C ALA A 49 12.35 11.17 0.42
N ASP A 50 13.49 10.84 1.03
CA ASP A 50 14.41 11.82 1.64
C ASP A 50 13.75 12.76 2.67
N GLY A 51 12.67 12.31 3.33
CA GLY A 51 11.89 13.12 4.28
C GLY A 51 10.91 14.10 3.61
N ASN A 52 10.62 13.89 2.33
CA ASN A 52 9.69 14.67 1.53
C ASN A 52 8.52 13.78 1.08
N HIS A 53 7.39 14.40 0.73
CA HIS A 53 6.25 13.76 0.07
C HIS A 53 6.05 14.41 -1.30
N TYR A 54 6.04 13.60 -2.35
CA TYR A 54 5.93 14.06 -3.73
C TYR A 54 4.68 13.51 -4.40
N PHE A 55 3.94 14.37 -5.09
CA PHE A 55 2.90 13.96 -6.04
C PHE A 55 3.51 13.63 -7.41
N HIS A 56 4.44 12.67 -7.41
CA HIS A 56 5.34 12.42 -8.53
C HIS A 56 4.65 11.89 -9.80
N LEU A 57 3.47 11.28 -9.67
CA LEU A 57 2.67 10.80 -10.80
C LEU A 57 1.70 11.84 -11.36
N ASP A 58 1.55 13.00 -10.73
CA ASP A 58 0.66 14.04 -11.24
C ASP A 58 0.97 14.48 -12.68
N PRO A 59 2.23 14.54 -13.16
CA PRO A 59 2.50 14.77 -14.57
C PRO A 59 1.88 13.70 -15.50
N LEU A 60 1.93 12.42 -15.11
CA LEU A 60 1.28 11.33 -15.84
C LEU A 60 -0.24 11.47 -15.76
N TRP A 61 -0.76 11.63 -14.54
CA TRP A 61 -2.18 11.74 -14.27
C TRP A 61 -2.83 13.00 -14.84
N SER A 62 -2.08 14.05 -15.11
CA SER A 62 -2.60 15.29 -15.70
C SER A 62 -2.45 15.32 -17.23
N ASP A 63 -1.70 14.40 -17.83
CA ASP A 63 -1.49 14.34 -19.28
C ASP A 63 -2.82 14.12 -20.02
N SER A 64 -3.08 14.91 -21.06
CA SER A 64 -4.31 14.80 -21.86
C SER A 64 -4.52 13.46 -22.56
N ALA A 65 -3.48 12.63 -22.70
CA ALA A 65 -3.55 11.29 -23.28
C ALA A 65 -4.01 10.21 -22.28
N ILE A 66 -4.12 10.55 -20.98
CA ILE A 66 -4.56 9.64 -19.92
C ILE A 66 -6.00 9.98 -19.52
N ASP A 67 -6.92 9.03 -19.58
CA ASP A 67 -8.35 9.31 -19.35
C ASP A 67 -8.83 9.03 -17.92
N PHE A 68 -8.02 8.35 -17.10
CA PHE A 68 -8.40 7.91 -15.75
C PHE A 68 -7.17 7.66 -14.88
N ILE A 69 -7.37 7.63 -13.56
CA ILE A 69 -6.39 7.16 -12.58
C ILE A 69 -6.60 5.67 -12.36
N GLY A 70 -5.60 4.86 -12.66
CA GLY A 70 -5.62 3.43 -12.38
C GLY A 70 -5.05 3.15 -11.01
N ILE A 71 -5.79 2.43 -10.17
CA ILE A 71 -5.34 2.01 -8.83
C ILE A 71 -5.47 0.50 -8.72
N ASP A 72 -4.40 -0.12 -8.24
CA ASP A 72 -4.42 -1.48 -7.74
C ASP A 72 -4.90 -1.48 -6.27
N ASN A 73 -6.19 -1.79 -6.05
CA ASN A 73 -6.84 -1.56 -4.77
C ASN A 73 -6.94 -2.83 -3.91
N TYR A 74 -5.90 -3.06 -3.10
CA TYR A 74 -5.86 -4.07 -2.05
C TYR A 74 -5.80 -3.47 -0.64
N MET A 75 -6.42 -2.31 -0.44
CA MET A 75 -6.41 -1.61 0.84
C MET A 75 -7.15 -2.43 1.93
N PRO A 76 -6.61 -2.57 3.16
CA PRO A 76 -7.22 -3.36 4.23
C PRO A 76 -8.64 -2.92 4.57
N LEU A 77 -9.56 -3.87 4.77
CA LEU A 77 -10.92 -3.61 5.27
C LEU A 77 -11.14 -4.12 6.69
N SER A 78 -10.09 -4.63 7.35
CA SER A 78 -10.18 -5.08 8.73
C SER A 78 -8.83 -5.10 9.43
N ASP A 79 -8.85 -5.15 10.76
CA ASP A 79 -7.73 -5.52 11.61
C ASP A 79 -8.18 -6.60 12.63
N TRP A 80 -8.87 -7.61 12.10
CA TRP A 80 -9.52 -8.64 12.90
C TRP A 80 -8.51 -9.62 13.52
N ARG A 81 -8.77 -10.07 14.75
CA ARG A 81 -7.96 -11.07 15.49
C ARG A 81 -8.88 -12.13 16.07
N ASP A 82 -8.29 -13.22 16.54
CA ASP A 82 -9.04 -14.23 17.29
C ASP A 82 -9.36 -13.72 18.71
N GLY A 83 -10.41 -14.29 19.31
CA GLY A 83 -10.84 -13.95 20.67
C GLY A 83 -11.78 -12.74 20.72
N THR A 84 -11.97 -12.20 21.92
CA THR A 84 -12.94 -11.12 22.19
C THR A 84 -12.30 -9.84 22.73
N ASP A 85 -10.99 -9.84 22.91
CA ASP A 85 -10.28 -8.77 23.62
C ASP A 85 -9.56 -7.80 22.66
N HIS A 86 -9.64 -8.05 21.35
CA HIS A 86 -9.11 -7.17 20.33
C HIS A 86 -10.00 -5.94 20.12
N LEU A 87 -9.43 -4.81 19.68
CA LEU A 87 -10.13 -3.52 19.57
C LEU A 87 -11.39 -3.58 18.68
N ASP A 88 -11.42 -4.48 17.71
CA ASP A 88 -12.52 -4.60 16.74
C ASP A 88 -13.57 -5.65 17.16
N ALA A 89 -13.40 -6.32 18.31
CA ALA A 89 -14.28 -7.40 18.75
C ALA A 89 -15.73 -6.95 18.95
N HIS A 90 -15.94 -5.66 19.23
CA HIS A 90 -17.25 -5.05 19.40
C HIS A 90 -18.14 -5.12 18.15
N TRP A 91 -17.56 -5.33 16.96
CA TRP A 91 -18.32 -5.58 15.72
C TRP A 91 -18.95 -6.99 15.67
N GLY A 92 -18.54 -7.90 16.56
CA GLY A 92 -19.10 -9.23 16.76
C GLY A 92 -18.67 -10.28 15.72
N SER A 93 -18.32 -9.87 14.50
CA SER A 93 -17.82 -10.78 13.47
C SER A 93 -17.00 -10.03 12.41
N ILE A 94 -15.95 -10.67 11.89
CA ILE A 94 -15.22 -10.19 10.70
C ILE A 94 -16.13 -10.08 9.47
N TYR A 95 -17.19 -10.90 9.41
CA TYR A 95 -18.15 -10.87 8.30
C TYR A 95 -19.19 -9.75 8.45
N ASN A 96 -19.14 -8.94 9.52
CA ASN A 96 -20.06 -7.84 9.70
C ASN A 96 -19.88 -6.84 8.55
N ILE A 97 -20.94 -6.63 7.76
CA ILE A 97 -20.86 -5.80 6.56
C ILE A 97 -20.60 -4.32 6.90
N ASP A 98 -21.14 -3.84 8.02
CA ASP A 98 -20.95 -2.45 8.46
C ASP A 98 -19.52 -2.24 8.95
N TYR A 99 -18.90 -3.25 9.57
CA TYR A 99 -17.48 -3.23 9.93
C TYR A 99 -16.60 -3.08 8.69
N LEU A 100 -16.79 -3.94 7.68
CA LEU A 100 -15.99 -3.90 6.46
C LEU A 100 -16.21 -2.59 5.69
N LYS A 101 -17.46 -2.09 5.60
CA LYS A 101 -17.77 -0.80 4.96
C LYS A 101 -17.15 0.38 5.70
N ALA A 102 -17.17 0.39 7.03
CA ALA A 102 -16.54 1.43 7.84
C ALA A 102 -15.03 1.51 7.60
N ASN A 103 -14.40 0.44 7.12
CA ASN A 103 -12.99 0.41 6.79
C ASN A 103 -12.70 0.68 5.30
N VAL A 104 -13.66 0.95 4.42
CA VAL A 104 -13.35 1.25 3.00
C VAL A 104 -12.62 2.59 2.86
N ALA A 105 -13.15 3.64 3.49
CA ALA A 105 -12.51 4.95 3.65
C ALA A 105 -12.36 5.29 5.14
N GLY A 106 -11.81 4.35 5.90
CA GLY A 106 -11.62 4.41 7.35
C GLY A 106 -10.66 3.30 7.81
N GLY A 107 -10.34 3.23 9.10
CA GLY A 107 -9.46 2.21 9.66
C GLY A 107 -7.98 2.37 9.31
N GLU A 108 -7.26 1.24 9.16
CA GLU A 108 -5.84 1.25 8.79
C GLU A 108 -5.64 1.96 7.45
N GLY A 109 -4.70 2.91 7.37
CA GLY A 109 -4.42 3.70 6.16
C GLY A 109 -5.32 4.91 5.95
N TYR A 110 -6.29 5.14 6.84
CA TYR A 110 -7.14 6.33 6.85
C TYR A 110 -7.14 6.97 8.25
N ASP A 111 -7.71 6.29 9.23
CA ASP A 111 -7.79 6.80 10.60
C ASP A 111 -6.46 6.63 11.33
N TRP A 112 -5.78 5.50 11.09
CA TRP A 112 -4.60 5.11 11.85
C TRP A 112 -3.62 4.24 11.08
N TYR A 113 -2.42 4.08 11.64
CA TYR A 113 -1.37 3.15 11.19
C TYR A 113 -0.65 2.48 12.37
N TYR A 114 0.17 1.47 12.07
CA TYR A 114 1.12 0.88 13.02
C TYR A 114 2.55 1.35 12.75
N GLU A 115 3.24 1.80 13.79
CA GLU A 115 4.63 2.29 13.69
C GLU A 115 5.65 1.14 13.56
N SER A 116 5.29 -0.03 14.08
CA SER A 116 6.15 -1.22 14.09
C SER A 116 5.33 -2.51 14.24
N PRO A 117 5.94 -3.69 13.96
CA PRO A 117 5.32 -4.98 14.25
C PRO A 117 4.85 -5.12 15.71
N ALA A 118 5.63 -4.63 16.68
CA ALA A 118 5.26 -4.68 18.11
C ALA A 118 4.00 -3.86 18.42
N THR A 119 3.82 -2.72 17.74
CA THR A 119 2.58 -1.94 17.86
C THR A 119 1.40 -2.61 17.17
N ALA A 120 1.63 -3.35 16.09
CA ALA A 120 0.59 -4.15 15.43
C ALA A 120 0.13 -5.32 16.33
N GLU A 121 1.03 -6.01 17.02
CA GLU A 121 0.70 -7.10 17.95
C GLU A 121 -0.24 -6.65 19.08
N THR A 122 0.00 -5.44 19.59
CA THR A 122 -0.74 -4.87 20.73
C THR A 122 -1.89 -3.94 20.33
N GLN A 123 -2.17 -3.83 19.04
CA GLN A 123 -3.13 -2.85 18.48
C GLN A 123 -2.88 -1.40 18.94
N LEU A 124 -1.63 -0.99 19.12
CA LEU A 124 -1.29 0.41 19.39
C LEU A 124 -1.39 1.24 18.10
N ARG A 125 -2.62 1.60 17.74
CA ARG A 125 -2.98 2.40 16.58
C ARG A 125 -2.53 3.86 16.76
N ARG A 126 -1.79 4.40 15.81
CA ARG A 126 -1.38 5.83 15.77
C ARG A 126 -2.26 6.58 14.77
N PRO A 127 -2.82 7.74 15.12
CA PRO A 127 -3.66 8.49 14.19
C PRO A 127 -2.84 9.02 13.00
N ILE A 128 -3.44 9.08 11.82
CA ILE A 128 -2.86 9.73 10.64
C ILE A 128 -3.35 11.18 10.59
N GLN A 129 -2.43 12.13 10.82
CA GLN A 129 -2.75 13.56 10.90
C GLN A 129 -1.63 14.44 10.31
N ASP A 130 -2.00 15.39 9.46
CA ASP A 130 -1.16 16.53 9.07
C ASP A 130 -1.34 17.66 10.10
N LEU A 131 -0.49 17.66 11.12
CA LEU A 131 -0.52 18.69 12.16
C LEU A 131 -0.06 20.08 11.66
N GLY A 132 0.52 20.16 10.47
CA GLY A 132 0.98 21.42 9.89
C GLY A 132 -0.12 22.17 9.15
N TYR A 133 -0.90 21.45 8.33
CA TYR A 133 -1.88 22.06 7.41
C TYR A 133 -3.30 21.53 7.55
N GLY A 134 -3.54 20.47 8.35
CA GLY A 134 -4.83 19.81 8.44
C GLY A 134 -5.25 19.07 7.17
N GLU A 135 -4.30 18.84 6.25
CA GLU A 135 -4.48 18.12 5.00
C GLU A 135 -4.17 16.62 5.20
N ASP A 136 -4.86 15.99 6.15
CA ASP A 136 -4.58 14.59 6.52
C ASP A 136 -4.64 13.63 5.31
N TRP A 137 -5.48 13.95 4.31
CA TRP A 137 -5.64 13.21 3.06
C TRP A 137 -4.32 12.98 2.31
N VAL A 138 -3.31 13.83 2.50
CA VAL A 138 -1.97 13.67 1.91
C VAL A 138 -1.31 12.38 2.38
N TYR A 139 -1.59 11.95 3.62
CA TYR A 139 -0.98 10.79 4.27
C TYR A 139 -1.93 9.59 4.40
N ARG A 140 -3.18 9.72 3.92
CA ARG A 140 -4.20 8.68 3.97
C ARG A 140 -4.39 8.06 2.60
N TYR A 141 -3.72 6.94 2.32
CA TYR A 141 -3.83 6.29 1.01
C TYR A 141 -5.24 5.79 0.67
N LYS A 142 -6.12 5.66 1.68
CA LYS A 142 -7.55 5.33 1.49
C LYS A 142 -8.45 6.55 1.30
N ASP A 143 -7.93 7.76 1.51
CA ASP A 143 -8.69 9.00 1.34
C ASP A 143 -8.73 9.42 -0.13
N LEU A 144 -9.36 8.58 -0.95
CA LEU A 144 -9.52 8.80 -2.38
C LEU A 144 -10.28 10.10 -2.65
N ALA A 145 -11.26 10.44 -1.81
CA ALA A 145 -12.03 11.68 -1.93
C ALA A 145 -11.20 12.92 -1.63
N GLY A 146 -10.39 12.87 -0.57
CA GLY A 146 -9.44 13.91 -0.22
C GLY A 146 -8.40 14.11 -1.33
N TRP A 147 -7.74 13.04 -1.77
CA TRP A 147 -6.77 13.10 -2.86
C TRP A 147 -7.40 13.63 -4.16
N TRP A 148 -8.50 13.04 -4.60
CA TRP A 148 -9.16 13.44 -5.84
C TRP A 148 -9.69 14.87 -5.81
N GLY A 149 -10.17 15.33 -4.66
CA GLY A 149 -10.88 16.60 -4.49
C GLY A 149 -10.01 17.82 -4.15
N HIS A 150 -8.70 17.67 -3.97
CA HIS A 150 -7.81 18.77 -3.55
C HIS A 150 -6.70 19.05 -4.55
N THR A 151 -6.16 20.27 -4.48
CA THR A 151 -4.96 20.66 -5.22
C THR A 151 -3.74 20.02 -4.58
N HIS A 152 -2.88 19.42 -5.38
CA HIS A 152 -1.70 18.72 -4.88
C HIS A 152 -0.50 19.65 -4.75
N HIS A 153 0.16 19.58 -3.59
CA HIS A 153 1.35 20.36 -3.28
C HIS A 153 2.36 19.49 -2.53
N ASP A 154 3.52 19.28 -3.14
CA ASP A 154 4.61 18.53 -2.51
C ASP A 154 4.93 19.05 -1.10
N ARG A 155 5.36 18.14 -0.24
CA ARG A 155 5.91 18.45 1.08
C ARG A 155 7.42 18.30 1.04
N ILE A 156 8.15 19.40 1.13
CA ILE A 156 9.61 19.38 1.21
C ILE A 156 10.02 19.63 2.66
N GLY A 157 10.64 18.63 3.30
CA GLY A 157 10.96 18.64 4.73
C GLY A 157 9.73 18.91 5.61
N GLY A 158 8.57 18.36 5.21
CA GLY A 158 7.28 18.60 5.86
C GLY A 158 6.61 19.94 5.54
N THR A 159 7.21 20.80 4.71
CA THR A 159 6.63 22.10 4.34
C THR A 159 5.89 22.01 3.01
N ARG A 160 4.63 22.47 2.97
CA ARG A 160 3.85 22.59 1.74
C ARG A 160 4.49 23.60 0.79
N VAL A 161 4.84 23.15 -0.41
CA VAL A 161 5.34 24.04 -1.47
C VAL A 161 4.20 24.91 -2.01
N ALA A 162 4.50 26.19 -2.28
CA ALA A 162 3.48 27.15 -2.71
C ALA A 162 2.85 26.82 -4.08
N THR A 163 3.65 26.29 -5.00
CA THR A 163 3.19 25.89 -6.34
C THR A 163 2.52 24.53 -6.28
N ALA A 164 1.32 24.43 -6.84
CA ALA A 164 0.63 23.15 -7.02
C ALA A 164 1.24 22.35 -8.18
N SER A 165 1.02 21.04 -8.19
CA SER A 165 1.32 20.19 -9.34
C SER A 165 0.37 20.49 -10.53
N GLY A 166 0.46 19.68 -11.59
CA GLY A 166 -0.48 19.74 -12.72
C GLY A 166 -1.89 19.22 -12.41
N TRP A 167 -2.09 18.57 -11.25
CA TRP A 167 -3.38 17.99 -10.90
C TRP A 167 -4.43 19.07 -10.63
N VAL A 168 -5.58 18.94 -11.29
CA VAL A 168 -6.76 19.77 -11.06
C VAL A 168 -7.78 18.92 -10.30
N PRO A 169 -8.33 19.43 -9.18
CA PRO A 169 -9.34 18.70 -8.40
C PRO A 169 -10.45 18.12 -9.26
N GLY A 170 -10.62 16.81 -9.16
CA GLY A 170 -11.63 16.05 -9.85
C GLY A 170 -11.52 16.02 -11.37
N MET A 171 -10.32 16.18 -11.93
CA MET A 171 -10.13 16.22 -13.39
C MET A 171 -10.36 14.90 -14.11
N LYS A 172 -10.17 13.76 -13.43
CA LYS A 172 -10.32 12.43 -14.03
C LYS A 172 -11.01 11.45 -13.08
N PRO A 173 -11.71 10.44 -13.60
CA PRO A 173 -12.24 9.35 -12.78
C PRO A 173 -11.10 8.43 -12.31
N ILE A 174 -11.34 7.77 -11.19
CA ILE A 174 -10.56 6.67 -10.65
C ILE A 174 -11.20 5.36 -11.10
N ARG A 175 -10.36 4.39 -11.48
CA ARG A 175 -10.74 3.00 -11.71
C ARG A 175 -9.85 2.09 -10.87
N PHE A 176 -10.45 1.13 -10.20
CA PHE A 176 -9.70 0.00 -9.66
C PHE A 176 -9.35 -0.93 -10.82
N THR A 177 -8.10 -0.89 -11.25
CA THR A 177 -7.58 -1.79 -12.28
C THR A 177 -7.52 -3.22 -11.77
N GLU A 178 -7.37 -3.37 -10.46
CA GLU A 178 -7.59 -4.59 -9.70
C GLU A 178 -8.21 -4.24 -8.34
N TYR A 179 -9.06 -5.12 -7.83
CA TYR A 179 -9.45 -5.16 -6.43
C TYR A 179 -9.99 -6.55 -6.09
N GLY A 180 -9.88 -6.95 -4.83
CA GLY A 180 -10.38 -8.23 -4.36
C GLY A 180 -9.68 -8.66 -3.09
N CYS A 181 -10.01 -9.85 -2.62
CA CYS A 181 -9.22 -10.53 -1.61
C CYS A 181 -9.32 -12.05 -1.83
N PRO A 182 -8.33 -12.83 -1.40
CA PRO A 182 -8.40 -14.29 -1.51
C PRO A 182 -9.46 -14.88 -0.58
N ALA A 183 -9.94 -16.08 -0.92
CA ALA A 183 -10.85 -16.86 -0.07
C ALA A 183 -10.09 -17.54 1.09
N LEU A 184 -9.43 -16.73 1.93
CA LEU A 184 -8.65 -17.16 3.10
C LEU A 184 -9.16 -16.50 4.38
N ASP A 185 -9.07 -17.21 5.50
CA ASP A 185 -9.36 -16.68 6.83
C ASP A 185 -8.70 -15.31 7.02
N LYS A 186 -9.46 -14.30 7.44
CA LYS A 186 -8.99 -12.92 7.65
C LYS A 186 -8.33 -12.24 6.44
N ALA A 187 -8.67 -12.65 5.21
CA ALA A 187 -8.14 -12.04 3.98
C ALA A 187 -8.36 -10.53 3.88
N SER A 188 -9.43 -9.99 4.47
CA SER A 188 -9.67 -8.55 4.50
C SER A 188 -8.65 -7.74 5.32
N ASN A 189 -7.82 -8.39 6.15
CA ASN A 189 -6.73 -7.71 6.89
C ASN A 189 -5.60 -7.28 5.95
N GLU A 190 -5.27 -8.10 4.97
CA GLU A 190 -4.24 -7.82 3.95
C GLU A 190 -4.70 -8.41 2.61
N PRO A 191 -5.60 -7.70 1.89
CA PRO A 191 -6.26 -8.22 0.69
C PRO A 191 -5.30 -8.63 -0.45
N ASN A 192 -4.09 -8.08 -0.47
CA ASN A 192 -3.03 -8.41 -1.42
C ASN A 192 -2.32 -9.74 -1.11
N ARG A 193 -2.48 -10.31 0.10
CA ARG A 193 -1.77 -11.52 0.53
C ARG A 193 -2.49 -12.78 0.09
N PHE A 194 -1.99 -13.41 -0.97
CA PHE A 194 -2.42 -14.72 -1.46
C PHE A 194 -1.30 -15.74 -1.34
N ILE A 195 -1.64 -17.03 -1.44
CA ILE A 195 -0.65 -18.12 -1.44
C ILE A 195 -0.36 -18.44 -2.90
N ASP A 196 0.84 -18.11 -3.35
CA ASP A 196 1.40 -18.52 -4.65
C ASP A 196 2.91 -18.63 -4.48
N PRO A 197 3.51 -19.82 -4.59
CA PRO A 197 4.97 -20.01 -4.45
C PRO A 197 5.82 -19.16 -5.40
N LYS A 198 5.24 -18.59 -6.47
CA LYS A 198 5.93 -17.77 -7.48
C LYS A 198 5.78 -16.27 -7.24
N SER A 199 4.91 -15.85 -6.32
CA SER A 199 4.67 -14.43 -6.04
C SER A 199 5.59 -13.90 -4.94
N SER A 200 6.07 -12.65 -5.07
CA SER A 200 6.74 -11.95 -3.97
C SER A 200 5.77 -11.55 -2.86
N GLU A 201 4.48 -11.46 -3.19
CA GLU A 201 3.40 -11.18 -2.24
C GLU A 201 2.90 -12.44 -1.52
N SER A 202 3.48 -13.61 -1.82
CA SER A 202 3.11 -14.88 -1.23
C SER A 202 3.15 -14.83 0.29
N GLY A 203 2.01 -15.02 0.94
CA GLY A 203 1.91 -14.94 2.38
C GLY A 203 0.49 -15.09 2.88
N LEU A 204 0.38 -15.36 4.17
CA LEU A 204 -0.91 -15.34 4.84
C LEU A 204 -1.23 -13.91 5.30
N PRO A 205 -2.50 -13.49 5.19
CA PRO A 205 -2.95 -12.26 5.82
C PRO A 205 -2.66 -12.24 7.32
N ARG A 206 -2.41 -11.06 7.88
CA ARG A 206 -2.12 -10.87 9.31
C ARG A 206 -3.16 -11.57 10.20
N GLY A 207 -2.68 -12.49 11.04
CA GLY A 207 -3.52 -13.26 11.97
C GLY A 207 -4.36 -14.37 11.33
N SER A 208 -4.23 -14.60 10.02
CA SER A 208 -4.89 -15.69 9.31
C SER A 208 -4.36 -17.06 9.75
N SER A 209 -5.26 -18.03 9.86
CA SER A 209 -4.93 -19.45 9.97
C SER A 209 -4.62 -20.13 8.63
N GLY A 210 -4.80 -19.43 7.50
CA GLY A 210 -4.66 -19.97 6.15
C GLY A 210 -5.79 -20.90 5.71
N ARG A 211 -6.82 -21.08 6.54
CA ARG A 211 -8.00 -21.87 6.18
C ARG A 211 -8.78 -21.18 5.06
N ARG A 212 -9.34 -21.96 4.13
CA ARG A 212 -10.30 -21.46 3.13
C ARG A 212 -11.49 -20.79 3.80
N ASP A 213 -11.85 -19.62 3.30
CA ASP A 213 -13.02 -18.84 3.73
C ASP A 213 -13.62 -18.11 2.53
N ASP A 214 -14.64 -18.71 1.91
CA ASP A 214 -15.34 -18.11 0.77
C ASP A 214 -16.22 -16.92 1.20
N LEU A 215 -16.70 -16.91 2.44
CA LEU A 215 -17.64 -15.89 2.91
C LEU A 215 -16.95 -14.54 3.06
N ILE A 216 -15.71 -14.50 3.57
CA ILE A 216 -14.99 -13.22 3.71
C ILE A 216 -14.71 -12.58 2.34
N GLN A 217 -14.41 -13.37 1.31
CA GLN A 217 -14.21 -12.88 -0.05
C GLN A 217 -15.49 -12.22 -0.59
N VAL A 218 -16.63 -12.90 -0.46
CA VAL A 218 -17.92 -12.35 -0.88
C VAL A 218 -18.24 -11.06 -0.11
N GLN A 219 -18.00 -11.04 1.20
CA GLN A 219 -18.28 -9.87 2.04
C GLN A 219 -17.35 -8.69 1.75
N TYR A 220 -16.08 -8.94 1.40
CA TYR A 220 -15.14 -7.90 0.94
C TYR A 220 -15.65 -7.22 -0.33
N LEU A 221 -15.98 -8.02 -1.37
CA LEU A 221 -16.48 -7.49 -2.65
C LEU A 221 -17.80 -6.74 -2.46
N ARG A 222 -18.69 -7.28 -1.63
CA ARG A 222 -19.96 -6.65 -1.28
C ARG A 222 -19.75 -5.32 -0.55
N ALA A 223 -18.87 -5.26 0.45
CA ALA A 223 -18.60 -4.05 1.21
C ALA A 223 -18.07 -2.93 0.31
N THR A 224 -17.07 -3.23 -0.51
CA THR A 224 -16.47 -2.29 -1.46
C THR A 224 -17.50 -1.78 -2.47
N HIS A 225 -18.28 -2.69 -3.08
CA HIS A 225 -19.29 -2.32 -4.07
C HIS A 225 -20.43 -1.49 -3.44
N GLU A 226 -20.98 -1.90 -2.29
CA GLU A 226 -22.03 -1.15 -1.60
C GLU A 226 -21.56 0.24 -1.16
N PHE A 227 -20.34 0.36 -0.63
CA PHE A 227 -19.79 1.63 -0.16
C PHE A 227 -19.66 2.65 -1.29
N TRP A 228 -19.05 2.27 -2.41
CA TRP A 228 -18.80 3.18 -3.54
C TRP A 228 -20.03 3.39 -4.44
N SER A 229 -21.03 2.51 -4.36
CA SER A 229 -22.33 2.70 -5.02
C SER A 229 -23.18 3.75 -4.31
N ASP A 230 -22.94 3.97 -3.01
CA ASP A 230 -23.55 5.08 -2.29
C ASP A 230 -22.97 6.41 -2.77
N THR A 231 -23.85 7.23 -3.33
CA THR A 231 -23.51 8.57 -3.83
C THR A 231 -22.97 9.52 -2.77
N ALA A 232 -23.23 9.24 -1.48
CA ALA A 232 -22.66 10.01 -0.37
C ALA A 232 -21.15 9.82 -0.23
N ASN A 233 -20.61 8.65 -0.63
CA ASN A 233 -19.18 8.33 -0.52
C ASN A 233 -18.42 8.58 -1.83
N ASN A 234 -19.12 8.58 -2.97
CA ASN A 234 -18.54 8.75 -4.29
C ASN A 234 -18.99 10.09 -4.87
N PRO A 235 -18.25 11.20 -4.74
CA PRO A 235 -18.71 12.52 -5.16
C PRO A 235 -18.87 12.63 -6.69
N ALA A 236 -19.81 13.47 -7.14
CA ALA A 236 -20.01 13.74 -8.56
C ALA A 236 -18.91 14.65 -9.12
N ALA A 237 -18.48 14.38 -10.35
CA ALA A 237 -17.49 15.20 -11.04
C ALA A 237 -18.12 16.46 -11.65
N THR A 238 -17.34 17.54 -11.68
CA THR A 238 -17.73 18.80 -12.34
C THR A 238 -17.10 18.95 -13.73
N LEU A 239 -15.98 18.25 -13.98
CA LEU A 239 -15.18 18.35 -15.21
C LEU A 239 -15.52 17.29 -16.25
N TYR A 240 -16.27 16.25 -15.88
CA TYR A 240 -16.76 15.20 -16.77
C TYR A 240 -18.09 14.65 -16.28
N ALA A 241 -18.81 13.92 -17.14
CA ALA A 241 -20.01 13.22 -16.76
C ALA A 241 -19.64 11.95 -15.98
N GLY A 242 -19.97 11.89 -14.69
CA GLY A 242 -19.69 10.73 -13.86
C GLY A 242 -19.45 11.08 -12.40
N ARG A 243 -18.74 10.18 -11.71
CA ARG A 243 -18.37 10.31 -10.30
C ARG A 243 -16.89 9.97 -10.15
N MET A 244 -16.33 10.28 -8.98
CA MET A 244 -14.93 10.02 -8.66
C MET A 244 -14.52 8.58 -8.95
N ILE A 245 -15.22 7.58 -8.41
CA ILE A 245 -14.98 6.17 -8.73
C ILE A 245 -15.91 5.74 -9.87
N ASP A 246 -15.32 5.34 -11.00
CA ASP A 246 -16.01 4.72 -12.13
C ASP A 246 -16.16 3.22 -11.88
N LEU A 247 -17.12 2.87 -11.01
CA LEU A 247 -17.36 1.48 -10.59
C LEU A 247 -17.64 0.51 -11.74
N ALA A 248 -18.28 1.00 -12.83
CA ALA A 248 -18.58 0.18 -13.99
C ALA A 248 -17.32 -0.28 -14.76
N ARG A 249 -16.18 0.34 -14.47
CA ARG A 249 -14.87 0.01 -15.04
C ARG A 249 -13.83 -0.36 -13.98
N CYS A 250 -14.29 -0.81 -12.81
CA CYS A 250 -13.45 -1.45 -11.80
C CYS A 250 -13.44 -2.97 -12.02
N HIS A 251 -12.30 -3.62 -11.86
CA HIS A 251 -12.11 -5.03 -12.25
C HIS A 251 -11.77 -5.89 -11.03
N VAL A 252 -12.61 -6.88 -10.76
CA VAL A 252 -12.35 -7.86 -9.69
C VAL A 252 -11.20 -8.76 -10.12
N TRP A 253 -10.19 -8.87 -9.27
CA TRP A 253 -9.09 -9.80 -9.45
C TRP A 253 -9.33 -11.07 -8.62
N ALA A 254 -9.28 -12.29 -9.17
CA ALA A 254 -9.00 -12.66 -10.55
C ALA A 254 -10.03 -13.67 -11.07
N TRP A 255 -9.90 -14.01 -12.35
CA TRP A 255 -10.61 -15.14 -12.95
C TRP A 255 -9.61 -16.17 -13.49
N ASP A 256 -9.64 -17.38 -12.93
CA ASP A 256 -8.89 -18.51 -13.47
C ASP A 256 -9.69 -19.15 -14.61
N ALA A 257 -9.12 -19.16 -15.82
CA ALA A 257 -9.76 -19.76 -16.99
C ALA A 257 -9.75 -21.30 -16.94
N ARG A 258 -8.94 -21.90 -16.06
CA ARG A 258 -8.87 -23.35 -15.89
C ARG A 258 -10.13 -23.84 -15.16
N PRO A 259 -10.76 -24.93 -15.64
CA PRO A 259 -12.00 -25.41 -15.05
C PRO A 259 -11.75 -26.01 -13.66
N PHE A 260 -12.53 -25.58 -12.68
CA PHE A 260 -12.61 -26.24 -11.38
C PHE A 260 -13.72 -27.31 -11.41
N PRO A 261 -13.49 -28.53 -10.88
CA PRO A 261 -12.32 -28.96 -10.10
C PRO A 261 -11.19 -29.64 -10.90
N GLU A 262 -11.28 -29.71 -12.23
CA GLU A 262 -10.27 -30.37 -13.08
C GLU A 262 -8.86 -29.77 -12.88
N PHE A 263 -8.77 -28.46 -12.67
CA PHE A 263 -7.63 -27.80 -12.05
C PHE A 263 -8.00 -27.45 -10.59
N PRO A 264 -7.13 -27.73 -9.61
CA PRO A 264 -5.81 -28.39 -9.72
C PRO A 264 -5.88 -29.94 -9.74
N GLY A 265 -7.06 -30.56 -9.85
CA GLY A 265 -7.24 -32.01 -9.65
C GLY A 265 -6.57 -32.95 -10.67
N ASN A 266 -6.21 -32.48 -11.87
CA ASN A 266 -5.60 -33.27 -12.95
C ASN A 266 -4.17 -32.79 -13.26
N ALA A 267 -3.23 -33.04 -12.35
CA ALA A 267 -1.83 -32.65 -12.47
C ALA A 267 -1.08 -33.26 -13.68
N GLU A 268 -1.57 -34.39 -14.23
CA GLU A 268 -0.97 -34.95 -15.46
C GLU A 268 -1.22 -34.05 -16.68
N LEU A 269 -2.40 -33.42 -16.73
CA LEU A 269 -2.75 -32.46 -17.78
C LEU A 269 -2.22 -31.06 -17.48
N TRP A 270 -2.32 -30.63 -16.23
CA TRP A 270 -1.96 -29.29 -15.78
C TRP A 270 -0.62 -29.31 -15.05
N GLY A 271 0.45 -28.82 -15.69
CA GLY A 271 1.81 -28.85 -15.13
C GLY A 271 2.12 -27.79 -14.06
N ASP A 272 1.11 -27.05 -13.61
CA ASP A 272 1.24 -25.95 -12.64
C ASP A 272 0.16 -26.02 -11.53
N ASP A 273 -0.27 -27.22 -11.20
CA ASP A 273 -1.20 -27.56 -10.11
C ASP A 273 -0.71 -27.19 -8.71
N ALA A 274 0.61 -26.98 -8.56
CA ALA A 274 1.25 -26.54 -7.33
C ALA A 274 1.13 -25.02 -7.05
N ASN A 275 0.56 -24.24 -7.98
CA ASN A 275 0.30 -22.80 -7.79
C ASN A 275 -0.88 -22.55 -6.85
#